data_AF-A0A3P8AU89-F1
#
_entry.id   AF-A0A3P8AU89-F1
#
_cell.length_a   1.000
_cell.length_b   1.000
_cell.length_c   1.000
_cell.angle_alpha   90.00
_cell.angle_beta   90.00
_cell.angle_gamma   90.00
#
_symmetry.space_group_name_H-M   'P 1'
#
loop_
_entity.id
_entity.type
_entity.pdbx_description
1 polymer ?
#
loop_
_entity_poly.entity_id
_entity_poly.type
_entity_poly.pdbx_seq_one_letter_code
_entity_poly.pdbx_strand_id
1 'polypeptide(L)'
;MHLHLRHMRGTDSKGRVHISLEDMAEIYRNFHAALNDTYWETASNHKICTDAMEMLKTTHISKKNGRFLFLFTSVLSEAYSHAHYNMQELFYDDRDVVRANYWADILVMYKVVMAKADKVYSHSKCAQRLALLLHFASLFSLYKDVADEGFIVALYQRAESYIVSDNHRLTDAELEQVKEYYDAIQTIYHLRGEQPRASDPRLPLEPGQTHFALRLELLATRWL
;
A
#
# COMPACT_ATOMS: atom_id res chain seq x y z
N MET A 1 -0.45 22.09 -7.03
CA MET A 1 -0.34 21.46 -8.35
C MET A 1 -1.66 20.71 -8.58
N HIS A 2 -2.45 21.06 -9.59
CA HIS A 2 -3.68 20.31 -9.91
C HIS A 2 -3.30 19.07 -10.72
N LEU A 3 -3.63 17.87 -10.24
CA LEU A 3 -3.54 16.63 -11.02
C LEU A 3 -4.47 16.75 -12.24
N HIS A 4 -3.95 17.29 -13.35
CA HIS A 4 -4.71 17.43 -14.59
C HIS A 4 -4.85 16.06 -15.25
N LEU A 5 -5.96 15.37 -14.94
CA LEU A 5 -6.40 14.14 -15.60
C LEU A 5 -6.82 14.47 -17.04
N ARG A 6 -5.87 14.44 -17.98
CA ARG A 6 -6.08 14.96 -19.33
C ARG A 6 -6.97 14.11 -20.23
N HIS A 7 -7.35 12.88 -19.88
CA HIS A 7 -8.21 12.03 -20.72
C HIS A 7 -9.14 11.10 -19.90
N MET A 8 -10.25 11.63 -19.36
CA MET A 8 -11.27 10.79 -18.73
C MET A 8 -12.18 10.13 -19.78
N ARG A 9 -12.11 8.81 -19.93
CA ARG A 9 -12.95 8.03 -20.88
C ARG A 9 -14.37 7.74 -20.35
N GLY A 10 -14.97 8.69 -19.63
CA GLY A 10 -16.29 8.57 -19.03
C GLY A 10 -16.32 7.84 -17.68
N THR A 11 -17.49 7.82 -17.05
CA THR A 11 -17.76 7.17 -15.76
C THR A 11 -18.51 5.86 -15.94
N ASP A 12 -18.22 4.85 -15.11
CA ASP A 12 -18.99 3.61 -15.07
C ASP A 12 -20.38 3.80 -14.44
N SER A 13 -21.19 2.74 -14.41
CA SER A 13 -22.54 2.76 -13.80
C SER A 13 -22.55 3.01 -12.29
N LYS A 14 -21.39 3.12 -11.65
CA LYS A 14 -21.20 3.45 -10.23
C LYS A 14 -20.53 4.83 -10.06
N GLY A 15 -20.45 5.63 -11.13
CA GLY A 15 -19.85 6.96 -11.11
C GLY A 15 -18.32 6.96 -11.09
N ARG A 16 -17.66 5.82 -11.31
CA ARG A 16 -16.19 5.72 -11.24
C ARG A 16 -15.55 6.06 -12.57
N VAL A 17 -14.46 6.81 -12.51
CA VAL A 17 -13.71 7.28 -13.67
C VAL A 17 -12.92 6.14 -14.31
N HIS A 18 -13.04 6.00 -15.62
CA HIS A 18 -12.15 5.15 -16.40
C HIS A 18 -10.84 5.86 -16.75
N ILE A 19 -9.73 5.28 -16.27
CA ILE A 19 -8.35 5.73 -16.51
C ILE A 19 -7.63 4.65 -17.33
N SER A 20 -6.81 5.05 -18.31
CA SER A 20 -6.00 4.11 -19.10
C SER A 20 -4.77 3.61 -18.31
N LEU A 21 -4.03 2.63 -18.85
CA LEU A 21 -2.76 2.21 -18.23
C LEU A 21 -1.73 3.35 -18.28
N GLU A 22 -1.68 4.05 -19.40
CA GLU A 22 -0.74 5.12 -19.68
C GLU A 22 -1.00 6.30 -18.73
N ASP A 23 -2.26 6.68 -18.56
CA ASP A 23 -2.66 7.72 -17.61
C ASP A 23 -2.33 7.31 -16.17
N MET A 24 -2.59 6.05 -15.77
CA MET A 24 -2.24 5.56 -14.42
C MET A 24 -0.71 5.59 -14.19
N ALA A 25 0.08 5.26 -15.21
CA ALA A 25 1.53 5.34 -15.13
C ALA A 25 2.03 6.79 -15.03
N GLU A 26 1.38 7.73 -15.71
CA GLU A 26 1.66 9.16 -15.57
C GLU A 26 1.26 9.70 -14.20
N ILE A 27 0.08 9.32 -13.70
CA ILE A 27 -0.38 9.64 -12.35
C ILE A 27 0.66 9.18 -11.33
N TYR A 28 1.09 7.92 -11.40
CA TYR A 28 2.11 7.39 -10.49
C TYR A 28 3.40 8.21 -10.53
N ARG A 29 3.97 8.47 -11.72
CA ARG A 29 5.21 9.25 -11.84
C ARG A 29 5.08 10.67 -11.28
N ASN A 30 4.00 11.37 -11.61
CA ASN A 30 3.77 12.74 -11.18
C ASN A 30 3.52 12.81 -9.67
N PHE A 31 2.74 11.86 -9.14
CA PHE A 31 2.49 11.75 -7.71
C PHE A 31 3.78 11.47 -6.93
N HIS A 32 4.56 10.47 -7.37
CA HIS A 32 5.81 10.11 -6.71
C HIS A 32 6.83 11.27 -6.73
N ALA A 33 6.95 11.96 -7.87
CA ALA A 33 7.79 13.17 -7.96
C ALA A 33 7.30 14.27 -7.00
N ALA A 34 5.99 14.55 -6.97
CA ALA A 34 5.43 15.57 -6.09
C ALA A 34 5.59 15.22 -4.59
N LEU A 35 5.47 13.95 -4.22
CA LEU A 35 5.77 13.49 -2.87
C LEU A 35 7.21 13.78 -2.46
N ASN A 36 8.18 13.44 -3.34
CA ASN A 36 9.59 13.67 -3.06
C ASN A 36 9.92 15.17 -2.97
N ASP A 37 9.36 15.99 -3.87
CA ASP A 37 9.57 17.44 -3.88
C ASP A 37 8.99 18.12 -2.62
N THR A 38 7.91 17.58 -2.07
CA THR A 38 7.25 18.13 -0.88
C THR A 38 7.56 17.40 0.41
N TYR A 39 8.52 16.46 0.39
CA TYR A 39 8.80 15.57 1.53
C TYR A 39 9.01 16.32 2.86
N TRP A 40 9.68 17.48 2.81
CA TRP A 40 9.97 18.30 3.99
C TRP A 40 8.87 19.32 4.34
N GLU A 41 7.81 19.43 3.52
CA GLU A 41 6.71 20.36 3.72
C GLU A 41 5.42 19.58 4.00
N THR A 42 5.26 19.17 5.26
CA THR A 42 4.22 18.24 5.74
C THR A 42 2.81 18.61 5.28
N ALA A 43 2.42 19.89 5.32
CA ALA A 43 1.10 20.33 4.89
C ALA A 43 0.88 20.13 3.37
N SER A 44 1.89 20.45 2.55
CA SER A 44 1.85 20.24 1.10
C SER A 44 1.88 18.75 0.76
N ASN A 45 2.75 17.97 1.43
CA ASN A 45 2.83 16.53 1.26
C ASN A 45 1.51 15.85 1.61
N HIS A 46 0.90 16.26 2.73
CA HIS A 46 -0.40 15.75 3.15
C HIS A 46 -1.49 16.05 2.15
N LYS A 47 -1.52 17.27 1.58
CA LYS A 47 -2.47 17.63 0.53
C LYS A 47 -2.31 16.76 -0.73
N ILE A 48 -1.07 16.48 -1.15
CA ILE A 48 -0.80 15.59 -2.28
C ILE A 48 -1.32 14.17 -1.98
N CYS A 49 -1.11 13.68 -0.76
CA CYS A 49 -1.64 12.39 -0.32
C CYS A 49 -3.17 12.37 -0.38
N THR A 50 -3.85 13.37 0.20
CA THR A 50 -5.32 13.39 0.23
C THR A 50 -5.92 13.52 -1.17
N ASP A 51 -5.34 14.34 -2.05
CA ASP A 51 -5.76 14.43 -3.46
C ASP A 51 -5.62 13.07 -4.18
N ALA A 52 -4.52 12.35 -3.94
CA ALA A 52 -4.32 11.01 -4.49
C ALA A 52 -5.33 9.98 -3.94
N MET A 53 -5.62 10.02 -2.63
CA MET A 53 -6.61 9.15 -2.00
C MET A 53 -8.00 9.33 -2.61
N GLU A 54 -8.46 10.57 -2.79
CA GLU A 54 -9.76 10.86 -3.38
C GLU A 54 -9.84 10.43 -4.85
N MET A 55 -8.75 10.58 -5.60
CA MET A 55 -8.63 10.05 -6.95
C MET A 55 -8.74 8.51 -6.99
N LEU A 56 -8.05 7.81 -6.07
CA LEU A 56 -8.09 6.34 -6.02
C LEU A 56 -9.51 5.82 -5.73
N LYS A 57 -10.23 6.45 -4.80
CA LYS A 57 -11.61 6.09 -4.43
C LYS A 57 -12.57 6.15 -5.63
N THR A 58 -12.35 7.12 -6.50
CA THR A 58 -13.21 7.35 -7.68
C THR A 58 -12.73 6.62 -8.93
N THR A 59 -11.58 5.94 -8.90
CA THR A 59 -11.00 5.28 -10.07
C THR A 59 -11.57 3.88 -10.30
N HIS A 60 -11.96 3.58 -11.54
CA HIS A 60 -12.37 2.25 -11.94
C HIS A 60 -11.15 1.34 -12.20
N ILE A 61 -11.00 0.29 -11.40
CA ILE A 61 -9.95 -0.72 -11.60
C ILE A 61 -10.30 -1.67 -12.75
N SER A 62 -9.55 -1.56 -13.86
CA SER A 62 -9.68 -2.41 -15.04
C SER A 62 -9.43 -3.88 -14.73
N LYS A 63 -10.20 -4.78 -15.37
CA LYS A 63 -10.08 -6.25 -15.19
C LYS A 63 -9.01 -6.89 -16.08
N LYS A 64 -8.30 -6.12 -16.91
CA LYS A 64 -7.49 -6.68 -18.02
C LYS A 64 -5.99 -6.44 -17.90
N ASN A 65 -5.53 -5.66 -16.92
CA ASN A 65 -4.16 -5.16 -16.92
C ASN A 65 -3.52 -5.25 -15.53
N GLY A 66 -2.56 -6.17 -15.38
CA GLY A 66 -1.84 -6.37 -14.12
C GLY A 66 -0.92 -5.22 -13.76
N ARG A 67 -0.30 -4.59 -14.76
CA ARG A 67 0.54 -3.41 -14.55
C ARG A 67 -0.27 -2.23 -14.04
N PHE A 68 -1.48 -2.02 -14.55
CA PHE A 68 -2.40 -1.01 -14.02
C PHE A 68 -2.68 -1.29 -12.55
N LEU A 69 -2.99 -2.55 -12.21
CA LEU A 69 -3.30 -2.94 -10.84
C LEU A 69 -2.13 -2.69 -9.90
N PHE A 70 -0.90 -3.01 -10.33
CA PHE A 70 0.32 -2.73 -9.58
C PHE A 70 0.49 -1.23 -9.34
N LEU A 71 0.48 -0.40 -10.38
CA LEU A 71 0.64 1.05 -10.26
C LEU A 71 -0.44 1.69 -9.36
N PHE A 72 -1.69 1.24 -9.50
CA PHE A 72 -2.78 1.66 -8.63
C PHE A 72 -2.47 1.35 -7.16
N THR A 73 -2.02 0.13 -6.87
CA THR A 73 -1.67 -0.28 -5.52
C THR A 73 -0.43 0.42 -4.99
N SER A 74 0.55 0.76 -5.83
CA SER A 74 1.72 1.57 -5.43
C SER A 74 1.31 2.97 -4.98
N VAL A 75 0.50 3.69 -5.78
CA VAL A 75 -0.03 5.02 -5.39
C VAL A 75 -0.82 4.94 -4.08
N LEU A 76 -1.65 3.90 -3.93
CA LEU A 76 -2.39 3.65 -2.69
C LEU A 76 -1.44 3.47 -1.50
N SER A 77 -0.47 2.57 -1.62
CA SER A 77 0.49 2.27 -0.55
C SER A 77 1.26 3.52 -0.13
N GLU A 78 1.78 4.28 -1.08
CA GLU A 78 2.55 5.50 -0.79
C GLU A 78 1.68 6.60 -0.19
N ALA A 79 0.52 6.91 -0.78
CA ALA A 79 -0.36 7.96 -0.28
C ALA A 79 -0.79 7.71 1.17
N TYR A 80 -1.20 6.48 1.49
CA TYR A 80 -1.62 6.14 2.85
C TYR A 80 -0.44 6.06 3.83
N SER A 81 0.74 5.61 3.39
CA SER A 81 1.93 5.59 4.25
C SER A 81 2.41 7.00 4.59
N HIS A 82 2.52 7.89 3.60
CA HIS A 82 2.92 9.28 3.85
C HIS A 82 1.86 10.05 4.65
N ALA A 83 0.57 9.85 4.37
CA ALA A 83 -0.47 10.46 5.19
C ALA A 83 -0.43 10.00 6.65
N HIS A 84 -0.08 8.73 6.93
CA HIS A 84 0.14 8.25 8.28
C HIS A 84 1.20 9.06 9.02
N TYR A 85 2.37 9.29 8.40
CA TYR A 85 3.44 10.06 9.00
C TYR A 85 3.10 11.54 9.14
N ASN A 86 2.54 12.16 8.08
CA ASN A 86 2.15 13.56 8.09
C ASN A 86 1.16 13.89 9.23
N MET A 87 0.25 12.97 9.55
CA MET A 87 -0.69 13.14 10.66
C MET A 87 -0.01 13.29 12.03
N GLN A 88 1.19 12.77 12.21
CA GLN A 88 1.93 12.89 13.48
C GLN A 88 2.36 14.34 13.71
N GLU A 89 2.70 15.07 12.65
CA GLU A 89 3.17 16.46 12.69
C GLU A 89 2.05 17.50 12.50
N LEU A 90 0.93 17.12 11.90
CA LEU A 90 -0.21 18.03 11.67
C LEU A 90 -1.09 18.28 12.91
N PHE A 91 -0.71 17.77 14.08
CA PHE A 91 -1.38 17.99 15.37
C PHE A 91 -2.91 17.77 15.34
N TYR A 92 -3.38 16.72 14.66
CA TYR A 92 -4.79 16.34 14.72
C TYR A 92 -5.20 15.98 16.16
N ASP A 93 -6.32 16.51 16.63
CA ASP A 93 -6.87 16.15 17.95
C ASP A 93 -7.40 14.70 17.96
N ASP A 94 -8.06 14.27 16.87
CA ASP A 94 -8.71 12.95 16.75
C ASP A 94 -7.93 11.98 15.82
N ARG A 95 -6.61 11.82 16.04
CA ARG A 95 -5.75 10.99 15.17
C ARG A 95 -6.26 9.58 14.97
N ASP A 96 -6.78 8.93 16.00
CA ASP A 96 -7.26 7.55 15.89
C ASP A 96 -8.51 7.44 15.01
N VAL A 97 -9.39 8.45 15.05
CA VAL A 97 -10.57 8.51 14.16
C VAL A 97 -10.13 8.68 12.71
N VAL A 98 -9.18 9.57 12.44
CA VAL A 98 -8.64 9.76 11.08
C VAL A 98 -7.94 8.50 10.58
N ARG A 99 -7.11 7.86 11.43
CA ARG A 99 -6.45 6.59 11.10
C ARG A 99 -7.47 5.48 10.82
N ALA A 100 -8.53 5.38 11.61
CA ALA A 100 -9.59 4.40 11.40
C ALA A 100 -10.34 4.63 10.07
N ASN A 101 -10.60 5.88 9.70
CA ASN A 101 -11.19 6.23 8.41
C ASN A 101 -10.27 5.84 7.24
N TYR A 102 -8.98 6.14 7.34
CA TYR A 102 -8.00 5.71 6.35
C TYR A 102 -7.91 4.19 6.23
N TRP A 103 -7.93 3.48 7.36
CA TRP A 103 -7.94 2.02 7.36
C TRP A 103 -9.21 1.46 6.71
N ALA A 104 -10.38 2.04 6.97
CA ALA A 104 -11.63 1.64 6.33
C ALA A 104 -11.55 1.77 4.80
N ASP A 105 -10.97 2.85 4.29
CA ASP A 105 -10.74 3.04 2.85
C ASP A 105 -9.79 1.97 2.29
N ILE A 106 -8.66 1.71 2.97
CA ILE A 106 -7.69 0.68 2.59
C ILE A 106 -8.37 -0.69 2.49
N LEU A 107 -9.23 -1.06 3.45
CA LEU A 107 -9.96 -2.33 3.43
C LEU A 107 -10.90 -2.46 2.24
N VAL A 108 -11.59 -1.38 1.86
CA VAL A 108 -12.46 -1.37 0.67
C VAL A 108 -11.61 -1.59 -0.58
N MET A 109 -10.50 -0.87 -0.71
CA MET A 109 -9.62 -1.00 -1.88
C MET A 109 -8.93 -2.35 -1.94
N TYR A 110 -8.48 -2.92 -0.82
CA TYR A 110 -7.94 -4.29 -0.74
C TYR A 110 -8.90 -5.30 -1.35
N LYS A 111 -10.17 -5.29 -0.94
CA LYS A 111 -11.20 -6.21 -1.45
C LYS A 111 -11.35 -6.08 -2.97
N VAL A 112 -11.37 -4.85 -3.49
CA VAL A 112 -11.50 -4.61 -4.93
C VAL A 112 -10.24 -5.06 -5.66
N VAL A 113 -9.04 -4.68 -5.21
CA VAL A 113 -7.75 -5.01 -5.84
C VAL A 113 -7.57 -6.53 -5.87
N MET A 114 -7.81 -7.24 -4.77
CA MET A 114 -7.66 -8.70 -4.71
C MET A 114 -8.66 -9.44 -5.61
N ALA A 115 -9.92 -9.02 -5.63
CA ALA A 115 -10.91 -9.60 -6.54
C ALA A 115 -10.57 -9.38 -8.03
N LYS A 116 -9.76 -8.36 -8.35
CA LYS A 116 -9.23 -8.14 -9.70
C LYS A 116 -7.96 -8.95 -9.93
N ALA A 117 -7.05 -8.99 -8.97
CA ALA A 117 -5.81 -9.74 -9.01
C ALA A 117 -6.08 -11.22 -9.34
N ASP A 118 -7.07 -11.84 -8.70
CA ASP A 118 -7.45 -13.24 -8.96
C ASP A 118 -7.84 -13.51 -10.42
N LYS A 119 -8.41 -12.51 -11.09
CA LYS A 119 -8.85 -12.61 -12.49
C LYS A 119 -7.68 -12.35 -13.44
N VAL A 120 -6.92 -11.29 -13.17
CA VAL A 120 -5.81 -10.84 -14.01
C VAL A 120 -4.63 -11.81 -13.97
N TYR A 121 -4.40 -12.44 -12.82
CA TYR A 121 -3.28 -13.35 -12.55
C TYR A 121 -3.72 -14.80 -12.43
N SER A 122 -4.80 -15.16 -13.13
CA SER A 122 -5.38 -16.51 -13.15
C SER A 122 -4.40 -17.59 -13.65
N HIS A 123 -3.42 -17.22 -14.48
CA HIS A 123 -2.35 -18.10 -14.96
C HIS A 123 -1.01 -17.57 -14.44
N SER A 124 -0.49 -18.24 -13.40
CA SER A 124 0.77 -18.01 -12.65
C SER A 124 1.46 -16.67 -12.82
N LYS A 125 1.25 -15.84 -11.80
CA LYS A 125 2.04 -14.65 -11.47
C LYS A 125 2.14 -14.53 -9.95
N CYS A 126 2.79 -15.50 -9.31
CA CYS A 126 2.88 -15.55 -7.85
C CYS A 126 3.61 -14.32 -7.29
N ALA A 127 4.78 -13.98 -7.84
CA ALA A 127 5.54 -12.79 -7.45
C ALA A 127 4.69 -11.51 -7.48
N GLN A 128 3.96 -11.26 -8.57
CA GLN A 128 3.13 -10.05 -8.70
C GLN A 128 1.94 -10.07 -7.74
N ARG A 129 1.35 -11.24 -7.47
CA ARG A 129 0.29 -11.38 -6.48
C ARG A 129 0.81 -11.13 -5.06
N LEU A 130 1.98 -11.66 -4.72
CA LEU A 130 2.63 -11.42 -3.44
C LEU A 130 3.06 -9.96 -3.28
N ALA A 131 3.55 -9.30 -4.33
CA ALA A 131 3.88 -7.88 -4.29
C ALA A 131 2.66 -7.02 -3.92
N LEU A 132 1.48 -7.32 -4.48
CA LEU A 132 0.25 -6.63 -4.09
C LEU A 132 -0.10 -6.89 -2.61
N LEU A 133 0.02 -8.13 -2.13
CA LEU A 133 -0.22 -8.44 -0.73
C LEU A 133 0.77 -7.74 0.19
N LEU A 134 2.03 -7.63 -0.22
CA LEU A 134 3.08 -6.96 0.54
C LEU A 134 2.75 -5.48 0.78
N HIS A 135 2.25 -4.76 -0.23
CA HIS A 135 1.77 -3.37 -0.04
C HIS A 135 0.72 -3.28 1.07
N PHE A 136 -0.26 -4.18 1.08
CA PHE A 136 -1.29 -4.18 2.12
C PHE A 136 -0.78 -4.65 3.49
N ALA A 137 0.16 -5.58 3.53
CA ALA A 137 0.82 -5.99 4.78
C ALA A 137 1.62 -4.83 5.38
N SER A 138 2.36 -4.08 4.56
CA SER A 138 3.07 -2.88 4.99
C SER A 138 2.12 -1.83 5.55
N LEU A 139 1.00 -1.57 4.88
CA LEU A 139 -0.04 -0.68 5.42
C LEU A 139 -0.62 -1.19 6.74
N PHE A 140 -0.90 -2.50 6.86
CA PHE A 140 -1.32 -3.07 8.14
C PHE A 140 -0.31 -2.75 9.25
N SER A 141 0.99 -2.84 9.00
CA SER A 141 2.01 -2.55 10.01
C SER A 141 1.95 -1.10 10.54
N LEU A 142 1.60 -0.14 9.68
CA LEU A 142 1.44 1.28 10.05
C LEU A 142 0.12 1.57 10.77
N TYR A 143 -0.92 0.82 10.42
CA TYR A 143 -2.28 1.01 10.93
C TYR A 143 -2.70 -0.02 11.97
N LYS A 144 -1.79 -0.87 12.46
CA LYS A 144 -2.09 -2.02 13.33
C LYS A 144 -2.89 -1.68 14.60
N ASP A 145 -2.76 -0.45 15.11
CA ASP A 145 -3.47 -0.02 16.31
C ASP A 145 -4.98 0.18 16.08
N VAL A 146 -5.38 0.45 14.84
CA VAL A 146 -6.79 0.63 14.42
C VAL A 146 -7.27 -0.49 13.49
N ALA A 147 -6.37 -1.37 13.07
CA ALA A 147 -6.66 -2.46 12.18
C ALA A 147 -7.10 -3.72 12.94
N ASP A 148 -8.09 -4.42 12.38
CA ASP A 148 -8.47 -5.75 12.86
C ASP A 148 -7.36 -6.77 12.57
N GLU A 149 -6.92 -7.50 13.59
CA GLU A 149 -5.87 -8.53 13.44
C GLU A 149 -6.30 -9.66 12.48
N GLY A 150 -7.60 -9.93 12.36
CA GLY A 150 -8.12 -10.91 11.40
C GLY A 150 -7.74 -10.58 9.96
N PHE A 151 -7.51 -9.31 9.63
CA PHE A 151 -7.03 -8.89 8.32
C PHE A 151 -5.66 -9.51 7.97
N ILE A 152 -4.66 -9.35 8.84
CA ILE A 152 -3.30 -9.83 8.53
C ILE A 152 -3.24 -11.36 8.54
N VAL A 153 -4.06 -12.02 9.36
CA VAL A 153 -4.22 -13.49 9.34
C VAL A 153 -4.73 -13.95 7.97
N ALA A 154 -5.83 -13.35 7.47
CA ALA A 154 -6.40 -13.70 6.17
C ALA A 154 -5.45 -13.35 5.01
N LEU A 155 -4.71 -12.24 5.11
CA LEU A 155 -3.71 -11.84 4.11
C LEU A 155 -2.56 -12.85 4.05
N TYR A 156 -2.03 -13.27 5.20
CA TYR A 156 -0.95 -14.25 5.28
C TYR A 156 -1.38 -15.62 4.73
N GLN A 157 -2.57 -16.12 5.11
CA GLN A 157 -3.13 -17.37 4.57
C GLN A 157 -3.30 -17.30 3.04
N ARG A 158 -3.67 -16.12 2.52
CA ARG A 158 -3.77 -15.90 1.08
C ARG A 158 -2.41 -15.95 0.40
N ALA A 159 -1.37 -15.38 1.01
CA ALA A 159 0.00 -15.47 0.51
C ALA A 159 0.48 -16.93 0.45
N GLU A 160 0.22 -17.72 1.50
CA GLU A 160 0.49 -19.17 1.52
C GLU A 160 -0.21 -19.89 0.37
N SER A 161 -1.49 -19.56 0.12
CA SER A 161 -2.26 -20.17 -0.96
C SER A 161 -1.67 -19.91 -2.35
N TYR A 162 -1.07 -18.73 -2.57
CA TYR A 162 -0.43 -18.40 -3.84
C TYR A 162 0.84 -19.19 -4.09
N ILE A 163 1.63 -19.46 -3.04
CA ILE A 163 2.85 -20.25 -3.13
C ILE A 163 2.51 -21.72 -3.42
N VAL A 164 1.56 -22.29 -2.68
CA VAL A 164 1.16 -23.70 -2.86
C VAL A 164 0.51 -23.95 -4.22
N SER A 165 -0.23 -22.96 -4.75
CA SER A 165 -0.94 -23.10 -6.02
C SER A 165 -0.08 -22.81 -7.25
N ASP A 166 1.15 -22.33 -7.09
CA ASP A 166 2.00 -21.99 -8.23
C ASP A 166 2.73 -23.22 -8.79
N ASN A 167 2.17 -23.77 -9.87
CA ASN A 167 2.71 -24.97 -10.52
C ASN A 167 3.66 -24.64 -11.70
N HIS A 168 4.10 -23.39 -11.86
CA HIS A 168 4.93 -22.99 -13.00
C HIS A 168 6.42 -23.11 -12.68
N ARG A 169 7.22 -23.36 -13.72
CA ARG A 169 8.68 -23.33 -13.61
C ARG A 169 9.11 -21.87 -13.54
N LEU A 170 9.39 -21.41 -12.33
CA LEU A 170 9.97 -20.10 -12.07
C LEU A 170 11.48 -20.13 -12.37
N THR A 171 12.00 -19.00 -12.82
CA THR A 171 13.45 -18.75 -12.87
C THR A 171 14.00 -18.56 -11.45
N ASP A 172 15.32 -18.71 -11.28
CA ASP A 172 15.97 -18.51 -9.96
C ASP A 172 15.70 -17.09 -9.41
N ALA A 173 15.72 -16.08 -10.28
CA ALA A 173 15.40 -14.70 -9.89
C ALA A 173 13.94 -14.53 -9.45
N GLU A 174 12.99 -15.17 -10.13
CA GLU A 174 11.58 -15.14 -9.73
C GLU A 174 11.34 -15.90 -8.42
N LEU A 175 12.05 -17.01 -8.19
CA LEU A 175 12.02 -17.75 -6.94
C LEU A 175 12.55 -16.92 -5.77
N GLU A 176 13.67 -16.22 -5.97
CA GLU A 176 14.24 -15.31 -4.98
C GLU A 176 13.24 -14.19 -4.65
N GLN A 177 12.66 -13.55 -5.67
CA GLN A 177 11.67 -12.49 -5.48
C GLN A 177 10.40 -12.97 -4.75
N VAL A 178 9.89 -14.17 -5.10
CA VAL A 178 8.76 -14.79 -4.39
C VAL A 178 9.08 -15.00 -2.92
N LYS A 179 10.28 -15.52 -2.63
CA LYS A 179 10.74 -15.76 -1.27
C LYS A 179 10.85 -14.46 -0.48
N GLU A 180 11.49 -13.44 -1.04
CA GLU A 180 11.64 -12.13 -0.39
C GLU A 180 10.29 -11.50 -0.02
N TYR A 181 9.34 -11.52 -0.95
CA TYR A 181 7.99 -10.97 -0.69
C TYR A 181 7.25 -11.78 0.37
N TYR A 182 7.33 -13.11 0.31
CA TYR A 182 6.68 -13.96 1.28
C TYR A 182 7.29 -13.82 2.68
N ASP A 183 8.62 -13.84 2.79
CA ASP A 183 9.34 -13.69 4.06
C ASP A 183 9.02 -12.33 4.72
N ALA A 184 8.88 -11.27 3.92
CA ALA A 184 8.46 -9.96 4.42
C ALA A 184 7.01 -9.97 4.96
N ILE A 185 6.06 -10.55 4.22
CA ILE A 185 4.67 -10.71 4.67
C ILE A 185 4.62 -11.57 5.94
N GLN A 186 5.39 -12.65 5.97
CA GLN A 186 5.49 -13.56 7.11
C GLN A 186 6.06 -12.85 8.33
N THR A 187 7.08 -12.01 8.16
CA THR A 187 7.65 -11.21 9.25
C THR A 187 6.60 -10.27 9.84
N ILE A 188 5.87 -9.52 9.00
CA ILE A 188 4.80 -8.62 9.45
C ILE A 188 3.70 -9.41 10.19
N TYR A 189 3.31 -10.57 9.66
CA TYR A 189 2.35 -11.45 10.32
C TYR A 189 2.80 -11.87 11.72
N HIS A 190 4.04 -12.31 11.89
CA HIS A 190 4.52 -12.75 13.21
C HIS A 190 4.62 -11.60 14.22
N LEU A 191 4.95 -10.39 13.75
CA LEU A 191 5.06 -9.20 14.58
C LEU A 191 3.71 -8.52 14.87
N ARG A 192 2.59 -9.04 14.35
CA ARG A 192 1.26 -8.41 14.47
C ARG A 192 0.84 -8.13 15.91
N GLY A 193 1.19 -9.02 16.85
CA GLY A 193 0.84 -8.92 18.27
C GLY A 193 1.86 -8.16 19.12
N GLU A 194 2.98 -7.71 18.53
CA GLU A 194 3.94 -6.90 19.25
C GLU A 194 3.45 -5.45 19.31
N GLN A 195 3.00 -5.00 20.49
CA GLN A 195 2.78 -3.58 20.72
C GLN A 195 4.13 -2.87 20.90
N PRO A 196 4.31 -1.64 20.39
CA PRO A 196 5.38 -0.78 20.88
C PRO A 196 5.18 -0.66 22.39
N ARG A 197 6.12 -1.18 23.19
CA ARG A 197 6.11 -0.92 24.63
C ARG A 197 5.98 0.58 24.78
N ALA A 198 4.96 1.03 25.51
CA ALA A 198 4.77 2.44 25.82
C ALA A 198 6.12 3.03 26.23
N SER A 199 6.69 3.84 25.33
CA SER A 199 7.93 4.54 25.60
C SER A 199 7.61 5.46 26.76
N ASP A 200 8.22 5.19 27.91
CA ASP A 200 8.22 6.12 29.03
C ASP A 200 8.66 7.48 28.47
N PRO A 201 7.85 8.54 28.54
CA PRO A 201 8.12 9.83 27.90
C PRO A 201 9.37 10.55 28.46
N ARG A 202 10.14 9.89 29.33
CA ARG A 202 11.38 10.39 29.94
C ARG A 202 12.66 9.73 29.43
N LEU A 203 12.59 8.77 28.50
CA LEU A 203 13.78 8.14 27.94
C LEU A 203 14.03 8.62 26.50
N PRO A 204 15.25 9.08 26.18
CA PRO A 204 15.63 9.35 24.80
C PRO A 204 15.42 8.09 23.96
N LEU A 205 14.92 8.26 22.73
CA LEU A 205 14.75 7.16 21.78
C LEU A 205 16.07 6.39 21.63
N GLU A 206 16.07 5.12 22.06
CA GLU A 206 17.22 4.24 21.89
C GLU A 206 17.47 3.99 20.39
N PRO A 207 18.74 4.02 19.92
CA PRO A 207 19.11 3.89 18.50
C PRO A 207 18.58 2.62 17.79
N GLY A 208 18.13 1.62 18.54
CA GLY A 208 17.62 0.35 18.02
C GLY A 208 16.17 0.40 17.49
N GLN A 209 15.33 1.33 17.97
CA GLN A 209 13.93 1.43 17.51
C GLN A 209 13.81 2.15 16.17
N THR A 210 14.70 3.12 15.93
CA THR A 210 14.91 3.76 14.63
C THR A 210 15.31 2.72 13.57
N HIS A 211 16.07 1.69 13.96
CA HIS A 211 16.64 0.72 13.03
C HIS A 211 15.63 -0.31 12.48
N PHE A 212 14.48 -0.53 13.12
CA PHE A 212 13.42 -1.43 12.62
C PHE A 212 12.44 -0.70 11.69
N ALA A 213 12.03 0.51 12.06
CA ALA A 213 11.22 1.38 11.21
C ALA A 213 11.99 1.77 9.93
N LEU A 214 13.28 2.14 10.04
CA LEU A 214 14.15 2.39 8.89
C LEU A 214 14.38 1.14 8.04
N ARG A 215 14.30 -0.08 8.58
CA ARG A 215 14.47 -1.32 7.81
C ARG A 215 13.20 -1.71 7.05
N LEU A 216 12.02 -1.45 7.61
CA LEU A 216 10.75 -1.55 6.90
C LEU A 216 10.58 -0.44 5.85
N GLU A 217 11.04 0.78 6.13
CA GLU A 217 11.12 1.88 5.15
C GLU A 217 12.16 1.60 4.06
N LEU A 218 13.36 1.12 4.39
CA LEU A 218 14.38 0.72 3.42
C LEU A 218 13.93 -0.48 2.59
N LEU A 219 13.12 -1.38 3.14
CA LEU A 219 12.47 -2.41 2.34
C LEU A 219 11.40 -1.76 1.46
N ALA A 220 10.45 -1.01 2.00
CA ALA A 220 9.39 -0.35 1.23
C ALA A 220 9.91 0.59 0.11
N THR A 221 11.06 1.25 0.33
CA THR A 221 11.72 2.15 -0.64
C THR A 221 12.73 1.44 -1.55
N ARG A 222 13.32 0.29 -1.17
CA ARG A 222 14.13 -0.55 -2.09
C ARG A 222 13.30 -1.23 -3.17
N TRP A 223 11.98 -1.28 -3.01
CA TRP A 223 11.06 -1.91 -3.96
C TRP A 223 10.31 -0.90 -4.86
N LEU A 224 10.75 0.38 -4.88
CA LEU A 224 10.39 1.43 -5.84
C LEU A 224 11.48 1.59 -6.90
#